data_AF-A0A1A9ACK6-F1
#
_entry.id   AF-A0A1A9ACK6-F1
#
_cell.length_a   1.000
_cell.length_b   1.000
_cell.length_c   1.000
_cell.angle_alpha   90.00
_cell.angle_beta   90.00
_cell.angle_gamma   90.00
#
_symmetry.space_group_name_H-M   'P 1'
#
loop_
_entity.id
_entity.type
_entity.pdbx_description
1 polymer ?
#
loop_
_entity_poly.entity_id
_entity_poly.type
_entity_poly.pdbx_seq_one_letter_code
_entity_poly.pdbx_strand_id
1 'polypeptide(L)'
;MSWSAGLMGLNSAATLGPYYASSRCADINIKQTSQSTANSACVRFGSATNPCNYQTVVADGSWHVIATNVKDGTKFYVSLFNGDGGSPSGLLAY
;
A
#
# COMPACT_ATOMS: atom_id res chain seq x y z
N MET A 1 -18.02 19.76 -14.43
CA MET A 1 -18.14 18.80 -13.30
C MET A 1 -17.10 19.21 -12.28
N SER A 2 -17.53 19.61 -11.07
CA SER A 2 -16.63 20.05 -10.00
C SER A 2 -16.56 18.94 -8.96
N TRP A 3 -15.37 18.47 -8.61
CA TRP A 3 -15.20 17.50 -7.52
C TRP A 3 -14.57 18.26 -6.35
N SER A 4 -15.38 18.53 -5.33
CA SER A 4 -14.96 19.15 -4.10
C SER A 4 -14.06 18.18 -3.32
N ALA A 5 -12.81 18.58 -3.07
CA ALA A 5 -11.91 17.90 -2.16
C ALA A 5 -12.35 18.17 -0.70
N GLY A 6 -13.37 17.43 -0.24
CA GLY A 6 -13.74 17.30 1.15
C GLY A 6 -13.23 15.97 1.69
N LEU A 7 -12.59 15.99 2.87
CA LEU A 7 -12.05 14.83 3.57
C LEU A 7 -13.16 13.79 3.89
N MET A 8 -13.52 12.94 2.92
CA MET A 8 -14.50 11.87 3.08
C MET A 8 -14.06 10.65 2.25
N GLY A 9 -13.64 9.59 2.94
CA GLY A 9 -13.50 8.25 2.37
C GLY A 9 -12.16 7.93 1.71
N LEU A 10 -11.05 7.99 2.44
CA LEU A 10 -9.98 7.02 2.17
C LEU A 10 -10.50 5.66 2.63
N ASN A 11 -11.38 5.04 1.82
CA ASN A 11 -11.81 3.65 2.00
C ASN A 11 -10.54 2.81 1.88
N SER A 12 -9.88 2.63 3.02
CA SER A 12 -8.77 1.70 3.20
C SER A 12 -9.39 0.33 3.01
N ALA A 13 -9.45 -0.13 1.77
CA ALA A 13 -10.28 -1.28 1.45
C ALA A 13 -9.57 -2.59 1.86
N ALA A 14 -8.26 -2.53 2.17
CA ALA A 14 -7.57 -3.51 3.00
C ALA A 14 -6.33 -2.89 3.67
N THR A 15 -6.04 -3.25 4.92
CA THR A 15 -4.73 -3.03 5.54
C THR A 15 -4.09 -4.38 5.81
N LEU A 16 -2.89 -4.57 5.26
CA LEU A 16 -2.10 -5.79 5.33
C LEU A 16 -1.00 -5.62 6.39
N GLY A 17 -0.70 -6.69 7.11
CA GLY A 17 0.37 -6.75 8.12
C GLY A 17 -0.14 -7.05 9.53
N PRO A 18 0.73 -6.92 10.55
CA PRO A 18 2.11 -6.41 10.46
C PRO A 18 3.05 -7.33 9.70
N TYR A 19 4.03 -6.72 9.03
CA TYR A 19 5.17 -7.39 8.40
C TYR A 19 6.48 -6.80 8.92
N TYR A 20 7.60 -7.49 8.67
CA TYR A 20 8.93 -7.08 9.08
C TYR A 20 9.88 -7.19 7.90
N ALA A 21 10.53 -6.08 7.53
CA ALA A 21 11.50 -6.06 6.45
C ALA A 21 12.67 -7.00 6.76
N SER A 22 13.15 -7.73 5.75
CA SER A 22 14.23 -8.71 5.89
C SER A 22 15.38 -8.43 4.93
N SER A 23 16.59 -8.90 5.29
CA SER A 23 17.80 -8.72 4.48
C SER A 23 17.76 -9.37 3.09
N ARG A 24 16.71 -10.16 2.81
CA ARG A 24 16.48 -10.78 1.50
C ARG A 24 15.97 -9.78 0.47
N CYS A 25 15.28 -8.73 0.91
CA CYS A 25 14.73 -7.66 0.08
C CYS A 25 14.91 -6.33 0.81
N ALA A 26 15.88 -5.52 0.40
CA ALA A 26 16.03 -4.16 0.94
C ALA A 26 14.83 -3.25 0.60
N ASP A 27 13.99 -3.67 -0.35
CA ASP A 27 12.85 -2.92 -0.83
C ASP A 27 11.54 -3.68 -0.59
N ILE A 28 10.48 -2.94 -0.25
CA ILE A 28 9.12 -3.47 -0.17
C ILE A 28 8.48 -3.32 -1.54
N ASN A 29 8.09 -4.45 -2.11
CA ASN A 29 7.43 -4.54 -3.40
C ASN A 29 6.02 -5.08 -3.23
N ILE A 30 5.09 -4.57 -4.03
CA ILE A 30 3.72 -5.07 -4.10
C ILE A 30 3.33 -5.33 -5.55
N LYS A 31 2.60 -6.42 -5.77
CA LYS A 31 1.90 -6.68 -7.03
C LYS A 31 0.42 -6.75 -6.74
N GLN A 32 -0.34 -5.83 -7.31
CA GLN A 32 -1.77 -5.87 -7.15
C GLN A 32 -2.41 -6.95 -8.03
N THR A 33 -3.31 -7.72 -7.44
CA THR A 33 -4.04 -8.81 -8.11
C THR A 33 -5.50 -8.47 -8.40
N SER A 34 -6.08 -7.47 -7.71
CA SER A 34 -7.40 -6.95 -8.04
C SER A 34 -7.37 -6.10 -9.32
N GLN A 35 -8.29 -6.36 -10.25
CA GLN A 35 -8.57 -5.46 -11.38
C GLN A 35 -9.39 -4.27 -10.87
N SER A 36 -8.76 -3.13 -10.65
CA SER A 36 -9.46 -1.89 -10.29
C SER A 36 -8.74 -0.69 -10.90
N THR A 37 -9.54 0.32 -11.27
CA THR A 37 -9.18 1.40 -12.19
C THR A 37 -8.28 2.47 -11.57
N ALA A 38 -8.15 2.50 -10.25
CA ALA A 38 -7.27 3.43 -9.54
C ALA A 38 -6.87 2.85 -8.20
N ASN A 39 -5.60 2.44 -8.08
CA ASN A 39 -5.11 1.84 -6.84
C ASN A 39 -3.86 2.55 -6.33
N SER A 40 -3.82 2.76 -5.03
CA SER A 40 -2.61 3.23 -4.36
C SER A 40 -2.30 2.36 -3.17
N ALA A 41 -1.01 2.12 -2.96
CA ALA A 41 -0.46 1.45 -1.81
C ALA A 41 0.18 2.49 -0.90
N CYS A 42 -0.07 2.35 0.40
CA CYS A 42 0.50 3.20 1.42
C CYS A 42 1.27 2.36 2.45
N VAL A 43 2.56 2.62 2.58
CA VAL A 43 3.40 2.01 3.62
C VAL A 43 3.33 2.84 4.89
N ARG A 44 3.09 2.17 6.02
CA ARG A 44 3.07 2.76 7.37
C ARG A 44 4.05 2.02 8.25
N PHE A 45 5.06 2.70 8.78
CA PHE A 45 6.04 2.10 9.66
C PHE A 45 5.57 2.11 11.12
N GLY A 46 5.86 1.04 11.86
CA GLY A 46 5.58 0.88 13.28
C GLY A 46 4.14 0.52 13.64
N SER A 47 3.15 1.27 13.14
CA SER A 47 1.72 1.10 13.47
C SER A 47 0.82 1.23 12.25
N ALA A 48 -0.28 0.47 12.24
CA ALA A 48 -1.34 0.58 11.24
C ALA A 48 -2.09 1.93 11.31
N THR A 49 -2.05 2.63 12.44
CA THR A 49 -2.70 3.94 12.63
C THR A 49 -1.80 5.13 12.29
N ASN A 50 -0.52 4.88 12.00
CA ASN A 50 0.40 5.95 11.61
C ASN A 50 -0.02 6.56 10.26
N PRO A 51 0.31 7.85 10.03
CA PRO A 51 0.11 8.45 8.72
C PRO A 51 0.92 7.70 7.65
N CYS A 52 0.53 7.90 6.39
CA CYS A 52 1.24 7.29 5.29
C CYS A 52 2.69 7.78 5.21
N ASN A 53 3.66 6.87 5.30
CA ASN A 53 5.07 7.21 5.10
C ASN A 53 5.40 7.31 3.61
N TYR A 54 4.91 6.35 2.81
CA TYR A 54 5.12 6.30 1.36
C TYR A 54 3.83 5.90 0.67
N GLN A 55 3.35 6.75 -0.24
CA GLN A 55 2.18 6.47 -1.06
C GLN A 55 2.60 6.33 -2.52
N THR A 56 2.27 5.18 -3.11
CA THR A 56 2.62 4.86 -4.50
C THR A 56 1.37 4.47 -5.25
N VAL A 57 1.18 5.03 -6.44
CA VAL A 57 0.14 4.56 -7.37
C VAL A 57 0.62 3.25 -7.97
N VAL A 58 -0.19 2.20 -7.83
CA VAL A 58 0.13 0.85 -8.27
C VAL A 58 -0.84 0.46 -9.38
N ALA A 59 -0.28 0.04 -10.52
CA ALA A 59 -1.07 -0.54 -11.60
C ALA A 59 -1.32 -2.02 -11.29
N ASP A 60 -2.42 -2.56 -11.81
CA ASP A 60 -2.72 -3.97 -11.68
C ASP A 60 -1.73 -4.83 -12.49
N GLY A 61 -1.53 -6.08 -12.04
CA GLY A 61 -0.77 -7.09 -12.77
C GLY A 61 0.76 -6.95 -12.75
N SER A 62 1.30 -5.80 -12.32
CA SER A 62 2.75 -5.51 -12.29
C SER A 62 3.29 -5.39 -10.86
N TRP A 63 4.58 -5.70 -10.68
CA TRP A 63 5.29 -5.43 -9.43
C TRP A 63 5.69 -3.97 -9.36
N HIS A 64 5.46 -3.35 -8.20
CA HIS A 64 5.80 -1.97 -7.91
C HIS A 64 6.59 -1.89 -6.60
N VAL A 65 7.67 -1.11 -6.62
CA VAL A 65 8.41 -0.74 -5.41
C VAL A 65 7.61 0.32 -4.66
N ILE A 66 7.30 0.08 -3.40
CA ILE A 66 6.50 1.00 -2.55
C ILE A 66 7.29 1.58 -1.37
N ALA A 67 8.44 1.00 -1.05
CA ALA A 67 9.46 1.61 -0.21
C ALA A 67 10.83 1.01 -0.57
N THR A 68 11.86 1.84 -0.63
CA THR A 68 13.24 1.40 -0.91
C THR A 68 14.14 1.52 0.30
N ASN A 69 15.20 0.71 0.39
CA ASN A 69 16.21 0.77 1.44
C ASN A 69 15.63 0.71 2.87
N VAL A 70 14.62 -0.14 3.07
CA VAL A 70 13.98 -0.33 4.37
C VAL A 70 14.91 -1.17 5.25
N LYS A 71 15.24 -0.65 6.43
CA LYS A 71 16.13 -1.31 7.38
C LYS A 71 15.53 -2.64 7.87
N ASP A 72 16.35 -3.68 7.95
CA ASP A 72 15.98 -4.98 8.51
C ASP A 72 15.30 -4.86 9.88
N GLY A 73 14.26 -5.67 10.09
CA GLY A 73 13.48 -5.68 11.32
C GLY A 73 12.50 -4.50 11.44
N THR A 74 12.43 -3.61 10.45
CA THR A 74 11.43 -2.53 10.44
C THR A 74 10.04 -3.14 10.33
N LYS A 75 9.22 -2.90 11.35
CA LYS A 75 7.81 -3.25 11.35
C LYS A 75 7.04 -2.31 10.43
N PHE A 76 6.22 -2.87 9.54
CA PHE A 76 5.41 -2.06 8.63
C PHE A 76 4.04 -2.67 8.36
N TYR A 77 3.17 -1.82 7.84
CA TYR A 77 1.82 -2.13 7.36
C TYR A 77 1.64 -1.55 5.97
N VAL A 78 0.81 -2.18 5.16
CA VAL A 78 0.49 -1.69 3.82
C VAL A 78 -1.02 -1.52 3.70
N SER A 79 -1.48 -0.29 3.51
CA SER A 79 -2.89 -0.01 3.22
C SER A 79 -3.08 0.14 1.73
N LEU A 80 -4.08 -0.54 1.19
CA LEU A 80 -4.49 -0.46 -0.21
C LEU A 80 -5.77 0.36 -0.32
N PHE A 81 -5.81 1.25 -1.30
CA PHE A 81 -6.95 2.10 -1.60
C PHE A 81 -7.40 1.87 -3.04
N ASN A 82 -8.71 1.69 -3.22
CA ASN A 82 -9.34 1.59 -4.53
C ASN A 82 -10.40 2.69 -4.68
N GLY A 83 -10.48 3.29 -5.87
CA GLY A 83 -11.54 4.25 -6.21
C GLY A 83 -12.93 3.60 -6.35
N ASP A 84 -12.98 2.29 -6.62
CA ASP A 84 -14.20 1.60 -7.05
C ASP A 84 -14.96 0.90 -5.90
N GLY A 85 -14.52 1.05 -4.64
CA GLY A 85 -15.17 0.46 -3.46
C GLY A 85 -15.02 -1.06 -3.31
N GLY A 86 -14.39 -1.75 -4.27
CA GLY A 86 -14.05 -3.17 -4.17
C GLY A 86 -12.88 -3.41 -3.21
N SER A 87 -12.82 -4.61 -2.60
CA SER A 87 -11.72 -5.01 -1.72
C SER A 87 -10.43 -5.26 -2.52
N PRO A 88 -9.38 -4.44 -2.37
CA PRO A 88 -8.10 -4.65 -3.02
C PRO A 88 -7.41 -5.90 -2.46
N SER A 89 -6.68 -6.56 -3.33
CA SER A 89 -5.78 -7.65 -2.96
C SER A 89 -4.46 -7.52 -3.71
N GLY A 90 -3.39 -7.99 -3.09
CA GLY A 90 -2.07 -7.98 -3.70
C GLY A 90 -1.09 -8.94 -3.01
N LEU A 91 -0.02 -9.25 -3.73
CA LEU A 91 1.12 -10.02 -3.26
C LEU A 91 2.21 -9.07 -2.78
N LEU A 92 2.86 -9.39 -1.66
CA LEU A 92 3.93 -8.60 -1.07
C LEU A 92 5.26 -9.36 -1.10
N ALA A 93 6.35 -8.64 -1.36
CA ALA A 93 7.72 -9.14 -1.25
C ALA A 93 8.57 -8.11 -0.47
N TYR A 94 9.25 -8.55 0.58
CA TYR A 94 9.99 -7.73 1.57
C TYR A 94 10.96 -8.60 2.40
#